data_AF-A0A0B4RG47-F1
#
_entry.id   AF-A0A0B4RG47-F1
#
_cell.length_a   1.000
_cell.length_b   1.000
_cell.length_c   1.000
_cell.angle_alpha   90.00
_cell.angle_beta   90.00
_cell.angle_gamma   90.00
#
_symmetry.space_group_name_H-M   'P 1'
#
loop_
_entity.id
_entity.type
_entity.pdbx_description
1 polymer ?
#
loop_
_entity_poly.entity_id
_entity_poly.type
_entity_poly.pdbx_seq_one_letter_code
_entity_poly.pdbx_strand_id
1 'polypeptide(L)'
;MEVMIYIGLFVLVISYFLFTNGYLKKKRGIKRDSRSIFHEDKNRFVLIVQGIIFVGFIYACMYLIAELDATELSVAILISPLAGFFVLQTFVTGLEEWLLHRDKARYWYDWTETIFVGLVFSLLLLMKG
;
A
#
# COMPACT_ATOMS: atom_id res chain seq x y z
N MET A 1 -5.91 -20.05 14.53
CA MET A 1 -5.14 -18.90 13.99
C MET A 1 -5.88 -18.22 12.85
N GLU A 2 -6.33 -18.96 11.84
CA GLU A 2 -7.02 -18.41 10.67
C GLU A 2 -8.26 -17.56 11.02
N VAL A 3 -9.11 -18.02 11.93
CA VAL A 3 -10.29 -17.26 12.40
C VAL A 3 -9.89 -15.89 12.99
N MET A 4 -8.80 -15.82 13.76
CA MET A 4 -8.32 -14.56 14.33
C MET A 4 -7.80 -13.61 13.25
N ILE A 5 -7.21 -14.13 12.18
CA ILE A 5 -6.76 -13.35 11.03
C ILE A 5 -7.95 -12.81 10.23
N TYR A 6 -8.97 -13.63 9.99
CA TYR A 6 -10.20 -13.15 9.34
C TYR A 6 -10.87 -12.05 10.16
N ILE A 7 -10.94 -12.20 11.49
CA ILE A 7 -11.41 -11.15 12.40
C ILE A 7 -10.51 -9.91 12.30
N GLY A 8 -9.19 -10.07 12.28
CA GLY A 8 -8.23 -8.98 12.14
C GLY A 8 -8.40 -8.20 10.83
N LEU A 9 -8.51 -8.91 9.70
CA LEU A 9 -8.78 -8.31 8.38
C LEU A 9 -10.11 -7.56 8.39
N PHE A 10 -11.15 -8.17 8.95
CA PHE A 10 -12.47 -7.54 9.05
C PHE A 10 -12.42 -6.24 9.86
N VAL A 11 -11.73 -6.25 11.02
CA VAL A 11 -11.52 -5.06 11.84
C VAL A 11 -10.74 -4.00 11.06
N LEU A 12 -9.64 -4.36 10.39
CA LEU A 12 -8.84 -3.42 9.59
C LEU A 12 -9.69 -2.76 8.49
N VAL A 13 -10.50 -3.54 7.76
CA VAL A 13 -11.36 -3.04 6.69
C VAL A 13 -12.41 -2.07 7.25
N ILE A 14 -13.06 -2.42 8.36
CA ILE A 14 -14.04 -1.53 9.02
C ILE A 14 -13.37 -0.24 9.50
N SER A 15 -12.22 -0.34 10.19
CA SER A 15 -11.49 0.83 10.68
C SER A 15 -11.07 1.74 9.53
N TYR A 16 -10.53 1.17 8.45
CA TYR A 16 -10.18 1.91 7.24
C TYR A 16 -11.40 2.61 6.63
N PHE A 17 -12.53 1.90 6.50
CA PHE A 17 -13.76 2.46 5.96
C PHE A 17 -14.31 3.60 6.82
N LEU A 18 -14.37 3.41 8.15
CA LEU A 18 -14.83 4.43 9.09
C LEU A 18 -13.93 5.66 9.08
N PHE A 19 -12.62 5.48 9.00
CA PHE A 19 -11.68 6.60 8.95
C PHE A 19 -11.80 7.37 7.63
N THR A 20 -11.76 6.68 6.49
CA THR A 20 -11.79 7.34 5.18
C THR A 20 -13.16 7.97 4.87
N ASN A 21 -14.25 7.22 5.02
CA ASN A 21 -15.59 7.70 4.67
C ASN A 21 -16.28 8.45 5.82
N GLY A 22 -16.15 7.95 7.04
CA GLY A 22 -16.78 8.56 8.22
C GLY A 22 -16.03 9.80 8.70
N TYR A 23 -14.71 9.73 8.82
CA TYR A 23 -13.91 10.84 9.36
C TYR A 23 -13.42 11.80 8.27
N LEU A 24 -12.61 11.36 7.32
CA LEU A 24 -11.99 12.25 6.32
C LEU A 24 -13.05 12.87 5.39
N LYS A 25 -13.93 12.04 4.81
CA LYS A 25 -14.96 12.52 3.88
C LYS A 25 -16.09 13.26 4.59
N LYS A 26 -16.79 12.59 5.53
CA LYS A 26 -18.01 13.14 6.13
C LYS A 26 -17.74 14.21 7.20
N LYS A 27 -16.79 13.99 8.11
CA LYS A 27 -16.52 14.93 9.22
C LYS A 27 -15.57 16.07 8.82
N ARG A 28 -14.50 15.77 8.07
CA ARG A 28 -13.50 16.77 7.66
C ARG A 28 -13.79 17.41 6.30
N GLY A 29 -14.74 16.88 5.54
CA GLY A 29 -15.11 17.43 4.22
C GLY A 29 -14.03 17.28 3.16
N ILE A 30 -13.00 16.45 3.40
CA ILE A 30 -11.86 16.30 2.47
C ILE A 30 -12.33 15.41 1.32
N LYS A 31 -12.40 15.98 0.11
CA LYS A 31 -12.76 15.24 -1.09
C LYS A 31 -11.59 14.37 -1.54
N ARG A 32 -11.83 13.08 -1.70
CA ARG A 32 -10.93 12.16 -2.42
C ARG A 32 -11.09 12.49 -3.91
N ASP A 33 -10.11 13.16 -4.52
CA ASP A 33 -10.06 13.16 -5.97
C ASP A 33 -9.65 11.75 -6.40
N SER A 34 -10.38 11.15 -7.33
CA SER A 34 -9.95 9.90 -7.97
C SER A 34 -8.81 10.22 -8.94
N ARG A 35 -7.66 10.63 -8.40
CA ARG A 35 -6.46 10.75 -9.22
C ARG A 35 -5.89 9.35 -9.41
N SER A 36 -6.00 8.86 -10.65
CA SER A 36 -5.37 7.63 -11.10
C SER A 36 -3.86 7.73 -10.88
N ILE A 37 -3.20 6.57 -10.86
CA ILE A 37 -1.76 6.44 -10.79
C ILE A 37 -1.06 7.16 -11.98
N PHE A 38 -1.82 7.59 -13.01
CA PHE A 38 -1.36 8.29 -14.21
C PHE A 38 -2.05 9.64 -14.44
N HIS A 39 -2.22 10.47 -13.40
CA HIS A 39 -2.78 11.81 -13.59
C HIS A 39 -1.77 12.79 -14.20
N GLU A 40 -2.24 13.68 -15.08
CA GLU A 40 -1.42 14.62 -15.86
C GLU A 40 -0.56 15.59 -15.02
N ASP A 41 -0.99 15.90 -13.79
CA ASP A 41 -0.27 16.78 -12.85
C ASP A 41 0.86 16.07 -12.06
N LYS A 42 1.13 14.78 -12.33
CA LYS A 42 2.14 14.05 -11.56
C LYS A 42 3.53 14.62 -11.77
N ASN A 43 4.26 14.73 -10.67
CA ASN A 43 5.65 15.12 -10.72
C ASN A 43 6.45 14.05 -11.47
N ARG A 44 7.16 14.46 -12.52
CA ARG A 44 7.99 13.57 -13.35
C ARG A 44 8.96 12.74 -12.50
N PHE A 45 9.50 13.30 -11.42
CA PHE A 45 10.37 12.57 -10.50
C PHE A 45 9.64 11.43 -9.79
N VAL A 46 8.40 11.66 -9.35
CA VAL A 46 7.57 10.63 -8.71
C VAL A 46 7.25 9.51 -9.69
N LEU A 47 6.94 9.84 -10.95
CA LEU A 47 6.70 8.84 -11.99
C LEU A 47 7.94 7.97 -12.24
N ILE A 48 9.13 8.56 -12.27
CA ILE A 48 10.41 7.82 -12.37
C ILE A 48 10.60 6.90 -11.17
N VAL A 49 10.38 7.40 -9.95
CA VAL A 49 10.50 6.59 -8.72
C VAL A 49 9.51 5.43 -8.72
N GLN A 50 8.25 5.65 -9.12
CA GLN A 50 7.25 4.58 -9.25
C GLN A 50 7.66 3.54 -10.30
N GLY A 51 8.27 3.98 -11.40
CA GLY A 51 8.86 3.08 -12.40
C GLY A 51 10.01 2.24 -11.84
N ILE A 52 10.93 2.84 -11.07
CA ILE A 52 12.03 2.12 -10.41
C ILE A 52 11.49 1.09 -9.42
N ILE A 53 10.48 1.46 -8.61
CA ILE A 53 9.82 0.54 -7.67
C ILE A 53 9.19 -0.65 -8.44
N PHE A 54 8.54 -0.39 -9.57
CA PHE A 54 7.93 -1.43 -10.38
C PHE A 54 8.97 -2.39 -10.99
N VAL A 55 10.07 -1.86 -11.54
CA VAL A 55 11.16 -2.68 -12.07
C VAL A 55 11.82 -3.49 -10.95
N GLY A 56 12.06 -2.88 -9.79
CA GLY A 56 12.58 -3.57 -8.61
C GLY A 56 11.67 -4.71 -8.13
N PHE A 57 10.35 -4.50 -8.16
CA PHE A 57 9.36 -5.55 -7.88
C PHE A 57 9.46 -6.71 -8.88
N ILE A 58 9.50 -6.43 -10.19
CA ILE A 58 9.66 -7.47 -11.22
C ILE A 58 10.96 -8.26 -10.99
N TYR A 59 12.06 -7.55 -10.75
CA TYR A 59 13.36 -8.18 -10.49
C TYR A 59 13.30 -9.09 -9.25
N ALA A 60 12.72 -8.63 -8.15
CA ALA A 60 12.56 -9.42 -6.94
C ALA A 60 11.72 -10.69 -7.19
N CYS A 61 10.62 -10.58 -7.94
CA CYS A 61 9.81 -11.75 -8.32
C CYS A 61 10.58 -12.73 -9.20
N MET A 62 11.33 -12.23 -10.20
CA MET A 62 12.16 -13.08 -11.05
C MET A 62 13.24 -13.79 -10.26
N TYR A 63 13.91 -13.10 -9.33
CA TYR A 63 14.92 -13.67 -8.46
C TYR A 63 14.36 -14.81 -7.59
N LEU A 64 13.17 -14.61 -6.99
CA LEU A 64 12.51 -15.66 -6.20
C LEU A 64 12.13 -16.89 -7.03
N ILE A 65 11.85 -16.74 -8.32
CA ILE A 65 11.45 -17.85 -9.20
C ILE A 65 12.66 -18.56 -9.81
N ALA A 66 13.69 -17.80 -10.19
CA ALA A 66 14.82 -18.30 -10.95
C ALA A 66 15.95 -18.84 -10.07
N GLU A 67 16.20 -18.20 -8.92
CA GLU A 67 17.37 -18.49 -8.09
C GLU A 67 17.04 -19.26 -6.81
N LEU A 68 15.79 -19.15 -6.35
CA LEU A 68 15.32 -19.81 -5.13
C LEU A 68 14.28 -20.87 -5.50
N ASP A 69 14.39 -22.05 -4.91
CA ASP A 69 13.36 -23.06 -5.07
C ASP A 69 12.11 -22.61 -4.30
N ALA A 70 11.13 -22.08 -5.03
CA ALA A 70 9.91 -21.52 -4.48
C ALA A 70 9.11 -22.51 -3.61
N THR A 71 9.39 -23.81 -3.72
CA THR A 71 8.76 -24.86 -2.92
C THR A 71 9.31 -24.96 -1.49
N GLU A 72 10.54 -24.49 -1.25
CA GLU A 72 11.17 -24.47 0.08
C GLU A 72 11.04 -23.12 0.79
N LEU A 73 10.64 -22.08 0.06
CA LEU A 73 10.53 -20.74 0.60
C LEU A 73 9.32 -20.57 1.52
N SER A 74 9.55 -19.88 2.64
CA SER A 74 8.46 -19.48 3.51
C SER A 74 7.52 -18.53 2.76
N VAL A 75 6.24 -18.59 3.10
CA VAL A 75 5.24 -17.72 2.44
C VAL A 75 5.50 -16.25 2.75
N ALA A 76 6.15 -15.94 3.87
CA ALA A 76 6.63 -14.61 4.16
C ALA A 76 7.57 -14.08 3.09
N ILE A 77 8.54 -14.90 2.65
CA ILE A 77 9.46 -14.54 1.57
C ILE A 77 8.70 -14.38 0.26
N LEU A 78 7.79 -15.30 -0.06
CA LEU A 78 7.02 -15.28 -1.32
C LEU A 78 6.12 -14.04 -1.46
N ILE A 79 5.49 -13.56 -0.39
CA ILE A 79 4.61 -12.38 -0.43
C ILE A 79 5.34 -11.06 -0.20
N SER A 80 6.60 -11.09 0.25
CA SER A 80 7.37 -9.88 0.59
C SER A 80 7.58 -8.91 -0.58
N PRO A 81 7.80 -9.34 -1.85
CA PRO A 81 7.92 -8.39 -2.95
C PRO A 81 6.59 -7.67 -3.21
N LEU A 82 5.47 -8.38 -3.07
CA LEU A 82 4.14 -7.80 -3.23
C LEU A 82 3.86 -6.77 -2.13
N ALA A 83 4.19 -7.11 -0.88
CA ALA A 83 4.08 -6.20 0.25
C ALA A 83 4.92 -4.92 0.04
N GLY A 84 6.19 -5.11 -0.32
CA GLY A 84 7.12 -4.00 -0.60
C GLY A 84 6.62 -3.12 -1.74
N PHE A 85 6.13 -3.71 -2.83
CA PHE A 85 5.59 -2.96 -3.96
C PHE A 85 4.42 -2.07 -3.53
N PHE A 86 3.37 -2.63 -2.91
CA PHE A 86 2.19 -1.82 -2.55
C PHE A 86 2.50 -0.76 -1.49
N VAL A 87 3.30 -1.09 -0.47
CA VAL A 87 3.68 -0.12 0.57
C VAL A 87 4.50 1.02 -0.03
N LEU A 88 5.50 0.73 -0.88
CA LEU A 88 6.32 1.78 -1.48
C LEU A 88 5.52 2.64 -2.48
N GLN A 89 4.64 2.04 -3.28
CA GLN A 89 3.79 2.78 -4.22
C GLN A 89 2.84 3.75 -3.51
N THR A 90 2.16 3.28 -2.47
CA THR A 90 1.22 4.09 -1.68
C THR A 90 1.96 5.17 -0.87
N PHE A 91 3.12 4.83 -0.30
CA PHE A 91 3.97 5.77 0.42
C PHE A 91 4.45 6.92 -0.47
N VAL A 92 4.97 6.62 -1.67
CA VAL A 92 5.45 7.65 -2.60
C VAL A 92 4.31 8.54 -3.06
N THR A 93 3.12 7.99 -3.28
CA THR A 93 1.92 8.77 -3.64
C THR A 93 1.50 9.68 -2.50
N GLY A 94 1.49 9.19 -1.26
CA GLY A 94 1.18 10.01 -0.09
C GLY A 94 2.22 11.10 0.18
N LEU A 95 3.49 10.83 -0.10
CA LEU A 95 4.57 11.82 -0.03
C LEU A 95 4.38 12.91 -1.10
N GLU A 96 4.09 12.53 -2.33
CA GLU A 96 3.81 13.46 -3.43
C GLU A 96 2.66 14.40 -3.09
N GLU A 97 1.52 13.84 -2.67
CA GLU A 97 0.33 14.64 -2.33
C GLU A 97 0.57 15.52 -1.09
N TRP A 98 1.39 15.04 -0.14
CA TRP A 98 1.75 15.83 1.03
C TRP A 98 2.65 17.02 0.68
N LEU A 99 3.59 16.84 -0.26
CA LEU A 99 4.52 17.89 -0.68
C LEU A 99 3.86 18.90 -1.62
N LEU A 100 3.07 18.44 -2.59
CA LEU A 100 2.51 19.30 -3.64
C LEU A 100 1.15 19.90 -3.29
N HIS A 101 0.34 19.20 -2.48
CA HIS A 101 -1.06 19.55 -2.20
C HIS A 101 -1.38 19.53 -0.70
N ARG A 102 -0.44 20.00 0.12
CA ARG A 102 -0.56 20.02 1.58
C ARG A 102 -1.80 20.75 2.08
N ASP A 103 -2.18 21.83 1.40
CA ASP A 103 -3.35 22.65 1.68
C ASP A 103 -4.67 21.86 1.55
N LYS A 104 -4.72 20.92 0.60
CA LYS A 104 -5.92 20.12 0.33
C LYS A 104 -6.12 18.97 1.32
N ALA A 105 -5.12 18.66 2.14
CA ALA A 105 -5.15 17.59 3.14
C ALA A 105 -5.51 16.20 2.59
N ARG A 106 -5.39 15.99 1.27
CA ARG A 106 -5.77 14.74 0.59
C ARG A 106 -4.82 13.60 0.87
N TYR A 107 -3.55 13.93 1.14
CA TYR A 107 -2.51 13.01 1.56
C TYR A 107 -2.96 12.08 2.71
N TRP A 108 -3.89 12.52 3.57
CA TRP A 108 -4.44 11.66 4.62
C TRP A 108 -5.07 10.37 4.09
N TYR A 109 -5.69 10.37 2.91
CA TYR A 109 -6.19 9.14 2.30
C TYR A 109 -5.05 8.19 1.93
N ASP A 110 -4.00 8.71 1.30
CA ASP A 110 -2.86 7.92 0.83
C ASP A 110 -2.00 7.39 1.99
N TRP A 111 -1.80 8.18 3.05
CA TRP A 111 -1.13 7.71 4.27
C TRP A 111 -1.95 6.64 4.98
N THR A 112 -3.27 6.81 5.04
CA THR A 112 -4.14 5.77 5.63
C THR A 112 -4.08 4.50 4.81
N GLU A 113 -4.04 4.60 3.49
CA GLU A 113 -3.90 3.46 2.58
C GLU A 113 -2.55 2.76 2.76
N THR A 114 -1.45 3.53 2.88
CA THR A 114 -0.10 3.01 3.17
C THR A 114 -0.09 2.20 4.48
N ILE A 115 -0.66 2.77 5.55
CA ILE A 115 -0.76 2.11 6.86
C ILE A 115 -1.64 0.86 6.76
N PHE A 116 -2.79 0.96 6.09
CA PHE A 116 -3.73 -0.16 5.93
C PHE A 116 -3.08 -1.34 5.19
N VAL A 117 -2.44 -1.08 4.05
CA VAL A 117 -1.69 -2.08 3.29
C VAL A 117 -0.60 -2.72 4.15
N GLY A 118 0.20 -1.90 4.85
CA GLY A 118 1.26 -2.39 5.73
C GLY A 118 0.73 -3.31 6.84
N LEU A 119 -0.41 -2.96 7.45
CA LEU A 119 -1.06 -3.77 8.48
C LEU A 119 -1.65 -5.06 7.91
N VAL A 120 -2.26 -5.03 6.72
CA VAL A 120 -2.77 -6.22 6.05
C VAL A 120 -1.64 -7.20 5.78
N PHE A 121 -0.53 -6.76 5.21
CA PHE A 121 0.62 -7.63 4.97
C PHE A 121 1.27 -8.12 6.26
N SER A 122 1.39 -7.28 7.29
CA SER A 122 1.89 -7.70 8.61
C SER A 122 1.02 -8.82 9.21
N LEU A 123 -0.30 -8.69 9.10
CA LEU A 123 -1.24 -9.71 9.57
C LEU A 123 -1.13 -11.01 8.77
N LEU A 124 -0.94 -10.93 7.44
CA LEU A 124 -0.74 -12.08 6.57
C LEU A 124 0.58 -12.81 6.86
N LEU A 125 1.64 -12.07 7.22
CA LEU A 125 2.92 -12.66 7.63
C LEU A 125 2.79 -13.48 8.91
N LEU A 126 1.96 -13.04 9.86
CA LEU A 126 1.66 -13.78 11.09
C LEU A 126 0.85 -15.08 10.86
N MET A 127 0.31 -15.30 9.65
CA MET A 127 -0.46 -16.51 9.33
C MET A 127 0.41 -17.76 9.17
N LYS A 128 1.69 -17.59 8.85
CA LYS A 128 2.58 -18.69 8.47
C LYS A 128 3.98 -18.62 9.12
N GLY A 129 4.12 -17.76 10.13
CA GLY A 129 5.26 -17.75 11.06
C GLY A 129 5.03 -18.69 12.23
#